data_AF-A0A6B3F6T6-F1
#
_entry.id   AF-A0A6B3F6T6-F1
#
_cell.length_a   1.000
_cell.length_b   1.000
_cell.length_c   1.000
_cell.angle_alpha   90.00
_cell.angle_beta   90.00
_cell.angle_gamma   90.00
#
_symmetry.space_group_name_H-M   'P 1'
#
loop_
_entity.id
_entity.type
_entity.pdbx_description
1 polymer ?
#
loop_
_entity_poly.entity_id
_entity_poly.type
_entity_poly.pdbx_seq_one_letter_code
_entity_poly.pdbx_strand_id
1 'polypeptide(L)' 'GAVFSRADDHGVYGPGHHALFKSPDGKEDWIVYHAKSTSVNTYSNRTTRAQRIGWKADGSPDFGVPLATGATQDLP' A
#
# COMPACT_ATOMS: atom_id res chain seq x y z
N GLY A 1 9.35 -10.30 10.28
CA GLY A 1 9.00 -8.89 10.54
C GLY A 1 7.73 -8.54 9.80
N ALA A 2 7.31 -7.28 9.81
CA ALA A 2 6.20 -6.83 8.98
C ALA A 2 6.56 -6.98 7.48
N VAL A 3 5.62 -7.45 6.66
CA VAL A 3 5.80 -7.63 5.20
C VAL A 3 5.49 -6.37 4.39
N PHE A 4 4.90 -5.36 5.04
CA PHE A 4 4.59 -4.05 4.49
C PHE A 4 4.70 -3.03 5.63
N SER A 5 5.51 -1.99 5.46
CA SER A 5 5.92 -1.13 6.58
C SER A 5 6.24 0.30 6.15
N ARG A 6 6.43 1.18 7.14
CA ARG A 6 6.77 2.61 6.98
C ARG A 6 7.91 2.80 5.97
N ALA A 7 7.76 3.80 5.09
CA ALA A 7 8.72 4.19 4.06
C ALA A 7 8.93 5.71 4.11
N ASP A 8 10.04 6.13 4.72
CA ASP A 8 10.31 7.54 5.04
C ASP A 8 10.61 8.36 3.79
N ASP A 9 11.33 7.76 2.84
CA ASP A 9 11.63 8.28 1.51
C ASP A 9 10.37 8.51 0.65
N HIS A 10 9.30 7.74 0.91
CA HIS A 10 8.00 7.92 0.27
C HIS A 10 7.03 8.77 1.10
N GLY A 11 7.45 9.23 2.30
CA GLY A 11 6.60 9.97 3.22
C GLY A 11 5.40 9.15 3.72
N VAL A 12 5.54 7.82 3.88
CA VAL A 12 4.46 6.93 4.31
C VAL A 12 4.71 6.38 5.70
N TYR A 13 3.84 6.72 6.64
CA TYR A 13 4.03 6.43 8.05
C TYR A 13 2.87 5.58 8.61
N GLY A 14 3.23 4.43 9.18
CA GLY A 14 2.30 3.50 9.83
C GLY A 14 1.24 2.90 8.91
N PRO A 15 1.62 2.24 7.80
CA PRO A 15 0.66 1.52 6.97
C PRO A 15 0.05 0.33 7.72
N GLY A 16 -1.25 0.11 7.61
CA GLY A 16 -1.91 -1.01 8.29
C GLY A 16 -3.42 -1.14 8.02
N HIS A 17 -4.04 -2.10 8.71
CA HIS A 17 -5.46 -2.48 8.61
C HIS A 17 -5.92 -2.55 7.15
N HIS A 18 -5.36 -3.53 6.44
CA HIS A 18 -5.51 -3.64 5.00
C HIS A 18 -6.61 -4.64 4.61
N ALA A 19 -7.00 -4.57 3.34
CA ALA A 19 -7.74 -5.62 2.64
C ALA A 19 -7.13 -5.85 1.25
N LEU A 20 -7.45 -6.98 0.65
CA LEU A 20 -7.06 -7.32 -0.72
C LEU A 20 -8.30 -7.34 -1.62
N PHE A 21 -8.15 -6.86 -2.84
CA PHE A 21 -9.23 -6.84 -3.83
C PHE A 21 -8.65 -6.95 -5.25
N LYS A 22 -9.53 -7.27 -6.19
CA LYS A 22 -9.19 -7.31 -7.62
C LYS A 22 -9.49 -5.97 -8.28
N SER A 23 -8.72 -5.59 -9.29
CA SER A 23 -9.07 -4.50 -10.21
C SER A 23 -10.45 -4.75 -10.86
N PRO A 24 -11.14 -3.71 -11.37
CA PRO A 24 -12.46 -3.85 -11.99
C PRO A 24 -12.51 -4.86 -13.14
N ASP A 25 -11.41 -5.01 -13.88
CA ASP A 25 -11.28 -5.98 -14.98
C ASP A 25 -10.84 -7.38 -14.52
N GLY A 26 -10.59 -7.56 -13.22
CA GLY A 26 -10.22 -8.83 -12.60
C GLY A 26 -8.76 -9.26 -12.81
N LYS A 27 -7.93 -8.48 -13.53
CA LYS A 27 -6.59 -8.92 -13.94
C LYS A 27 -5.49 -8.63 -12.93
N GLU A 28 -5.72 -7.72 -11.99
CA GLU A 28 -4.70 -7.30 -11.02
C GLU A 28 -5.17 -7.50 -9.58
N ASP A 29 -4.22 -7.82 -8.71
CA ASP A 29 -4.39 -7.83 -7.27
C ASP A 29 -3.92 -6.51 -6.67
N TRP A 30 -4.72 -5.97 -5.76
CA TRP A 30 -4.47 -4.70 -5.12
C TRP A 30 -4.59 -4.83 -3.60
N ILE A 31 -3.75 -4.07 -2.89
CA ILE A 31 -3.88 -3.87 -1.45
C ILE A 31 -4.49 -2.49 -1.20
N VAL A 32 -5.52 -2.43 -0.37
CA VAL A 32 -6.02 -1.18 0.22
C VAL A 32 -5.63 -1.14 1.69
N TYR A 33 -5.14 0.00 2.17
CA TYR A 33 -4.65 0.16 3.54
C TYR A 33 -4.80 1.62 3.99
N HIS A 34 -4.66 1.89 5.29
CA HIS A 34 -4.51 3.27 5.75
C HIS A 34 -3.05 3.60 6.05
N ALA A 35 -2.65 4.85 5.83
CA ALA A 35 -1.39 5.39 6.30
C ALA A 35 -1.46 6.91 6.51
N LYS A 36 -0.44 7.47 7.18
CA LYS A 36 -0.25 8.91 7.37
C LYS A 36 0.86 9.44 6.45
N SER A 37 0.83 10.73 6.17
CA SER A 37 1.91 11.46 5.49
C SER A 37 2.79 12.27 6.46
N THR A 38 2.81 11.88 7.74
CA THR A 38 3.61 12.53 8.79
C THR A 38 4.16 11.49 9.76
N SER A 39 5.40 11.71 10.21
CA SER A 39 6.07 10.89 11.22
C SER A 39 5.54 11.15 12.65
N VAL A 40 4.76 12.21 12.84
CA VAL A 40 4.18 12.56 14.15
C VAL A 40 3.30 11.42 14.67
N ASN A 41 3.43 11.12 15.96
CA ASN A 41 2.55 10.18 16.64
C ASN A 41 1.17 10.81 16.84
N THR A 42 0.22 10.38 16.01
CA THR A 42 -1.16 10.87 15.99
C THR A 42 -2.06 9.82 15.35
N TYR A 43 -3.35 9.91 15.67
CA TYR A 43 -4.43 9.08 15.10
C TYR A 43 -5.18 9.78 13.96
N SER A 44 -4.96 11.09 13.80
CA SER A 44 -5.58 11.93 12.77
C SER A 44 -4.89 11.79 11.41
N ASN A 45 -5.58 12.22 10.35
CA ASN A 45 -5.06 12.29 8.97
C ASN A 45 -4.51 10.96 8.44
N ARG A 46 -5.10 9.84 8.89
CA ARG A 46 -4.98 8.57 8.19
C ARG A 46 -5.82 8.66 6.93
N THR A 47 -5.18 8.32 5.82
CA THR A 47 -5.80 8.32 4.49
C THR A 47 -5.88 6.89 4.00
N THR A 48 -6.98 6.54 3.35
CA THR A 48 -7.09 5.27 2.62
C THR A 48 -6.25 5.37 1.35
N ARG A 49 -5.43 4.36 1.11
CA ARG A 49 -4.54 4.25 -0.04
C ARG A 49 -4.71 2.88 -0.65
N ALA A 50 -4.56 2.79 -1.96
CA ALA A 50 -4.54 1.51 -2.66
C ALA A 50 -3.35 1.48 -3.60
N GLN A 51 -2.76 0.30 -3.78
CA GLN A 51 -1.75 0.08 -4.81
C GLN A 51 -1.79 -1.36 -5.32
N ARG A 52 -1.35 -1.56 -6.56
CA ARG A 52 -1.19 -2.89 -7.14
C ARG A 52 -0.10 -3.66 -6.38
N ILE A 53 -0.30 -4.95 -6.22
CA ILE A 53 0.71 -5.88 -5.71
C ILE A 53 1.10 -6.89 -6.77
N GLY A 54 2.27 -7.49 -6.60
CA GLY A 54 2.75 -8.59 -7.42
C GLY A 54 2.64 -9.93 -6.72
N TRP A 55 3.15 -10.96 -7.41
CA TRP A 55 3.31 -12.31 -6.88
C TRP A 55 4.71 -12.80 -7.23
N LYS A 56 5.38 -13.42 -6.25
CA LYS A 56 6.70 -14.04 -6.45
C LYS A 56 6.55 -15.41 -7.10
N ALA A 57 7.65 -15.94 -7.63
CA ALA A 57 7.68 -17.26 -8.26
C ALA A 57 7.27 -18.41 -7.33
N ASP A 58 7.42 -18.23 -6.01
CA ASP A 58 6.99 -19.21 -5.00
C ASP A 58 5.50 -19.10 -4.63
N GLY A 59 4.75 -18.21 -5.28
CA GLY A 59 3.32 -17.98 -5.02
C GLY A 59 3.02 -17.10 -3.82
N SER A 60 4.03 -16.56 -3.12
CA SER A 60 3.80 -15.56 -2.06
C SER A 60 3.58 -14.15 -2.66
N PRO A 61 2.77 -13.29 -2.01
CA PRO A 61 2.53 -11.94 -2.51
C PRO A 61 3.79 -11.07 -2.41
N ASP A 62 3.95 -10.20 -3.38
CA ASP A 62 4.92 -9.11 -3.36
C ASP A 62 4.18 -7.78 -3.14
N PHE A 63 4.12 -7.33 -1.89
CA PHE A 63 3.48 -6.06 -1.53
C PHE A 63 4.28 -4.83 -1.97
N GLY A 64 5.57 -5.00 -2.30
CA GLY A 64 6.48 -3.91 -2.55
C GLY A 64 6.61 -2.94 -1.35
N VAL A 65 6.79 -1.66 -1.67
CA VAL A 65 6.90 -0.56 -0.71
C VAL A 65 5.68 0.35 -0.83
N PRO A 66 5.14 0.91 0.27
CA PRO A 66 4.00 1.82 0.19
C PRO A 66 4.29 3.02 -0.72
N LEU A 67 3.41 3.31 -1.68
CA LEU A 67 3.57 4.46 -2.57
C LEU A 67 3.28 5.78 -1.86
N ALA A 68 3.98 6.83 -2.29
CA ALA A 68 3.72 8.20 -1.86
C ALA A 68 2.29 8.63 -2.23
N THR A 69 1.71 9.53 -1.43
CA THR A 69 0.41 10.11 -1.78
C THR A 69 0.50 10.85 -3.11
N GLY A 70 -0.42 10.54 -4.04
CA GLY A 70 -0.44 11.14 -5.37
C GLY A 70 0.52 10.50 -6.37
N ALA A 71 1.20 9.40 -6.01
CA ALA A 71 1.98 8.62 -6.96
C ALA A 71 1.07 8.15 -8.12
N THR A 72 1.50 8.40 -9.35
CA THR A 72 0.83 7.88 -10.54
C THR A 72 0.93 6.37 -10.56
N GLN A 73 -0.19 5.72 -10.87
CA GLN A 73 -0.24 4.28 -11.09
C GLN A 73 -0.85 4.04 -12.46
N ASP A 74 -0.21 3.19 -13.23
CA ASP A 74 -0.80 2.66 -14.45
C ASP A 74 -1.98 1.77 -14.05
N LEU A 75 -3.14 2.04 -14.65
CA LEU A 75 -4.35 1.27 -14.45
C LEU A 75 -4.53 0.30 -15.64
N PRO A 76 -5.12 -0.88 -15.40
CA PRO A 76 -5.43 -1.84 -16.45
C PRO A 76 -6.56 -1.36 -17.39
#